data_AF-A0A1I7XK71-F1
#
_entry.id   AF-A0A1I7XK71-F1
#
_cell.length_a   1.000
_cell.length_b   1.000
_cell.length_c   1.000
_cell.angle_alpha   90.00
_cell.angle_beta   90.00
_cell.angle_gamma   90.00
#
_symmetry.space_group_name_H-M   'P 1'
#
loop_
_entity.id
_entity.type
_entity.pdbx_description
1 polymer ?
#
loop_
_entity_poly.entity_id
_entity_poly.type
_entity_poly.pdbx_seq_one_letter_code
_entity_poly.pdbx_strand_id
1 'polypeptide(L)' 'MKEQIHYENARSGGLTEVSTVSIPEADFIEKAQQLRIENVKSFYSSELFNSNYFSYDAKRKQIMQTIF' A
#
# COMPACT_ATOMS: atom_id res chain seq x y z
N MET A 1 1.07 8.43 -11.20
CA MET A 1 0.48 7.90 -9.94
C MET A 1 -1.03 8.07 -9.83
N LYS A 2 -1.68 9.09 -10.43
CA LYS A 2 -3.16 9.17 -10.49
C LYS A 2 -3.79 8.27 -11.56
N GLU A 3 -3.00 7.77 -12.50
CA GLU A 3 -3.52 7.03 -13.67
C GLU A 3 -3.83 5.56 -13.36
N GLN A 4 -3.13 4.93 -12.44
CA GLN A 4 -3.32 3.50 -12.14
C GLN A 4 -4.70 3.20 -11.52
N ILE A 5 -5.20 4.13 -10.70
CA ILE A 5 -6.52 4.08 -10.04
C ILE A 5 -7.67 4.09 -11.06
N HIS A 6 -7.47 4.72 -12.23
CA HIS A 6 -8.50 4.80 -13.26
C HIS A 6 -8.58 3.54 -14.12
N TYR A 7 -7.46 2.84 -14.32
CA TYR A 7 -7.43 1.63 -15.16
C TYR A 7 -8.13 0.43 -14.52
N GLU A 8 -8.10 0.32 -13.18
CA GLU A 8 -8.81 -0.77 -12.48
C GLU A 8 -10.33 -0.55 -12.44
N ASN A 9 -10.80 0.70 -12.44
CA ASN A 9 -12.23 1.04 -12.41
C ASN A 9 -12.97 0.74 -13.73
N ALA A 10 -12.30 0.85 -14.88
CA ALA A 10 -12.96 0.66 -16.18
C ALA A 10 -13.15 -0.83 -16.57
N ARG A 11 -12.45 -1.76 -15.89
CA ARG A 11 -12.47 -3.20 -16.22
C ARG A 11 -13.50 -3.99 -15.42
N SER A 12 -13.85 -3.53 -14.22
CA SER A 12 -14.81 -4.21 -13.34
C SER A 12 -16.13 -3.49 -13.43
N GLY A 13 -17.04 -3.98 -14.28
CA GLY A 13 -18.38 -3.41 -14.43
C GLY A 13 -19.10 -3.26 -13.08
N GLY A 14 -19.14 -2.03 -12.56
CA GLY A 14 -20.14 -1.54 -11.63
C GLY A 14 -20.14 -2.02 -10.18
N LEU A 15 -19.29 -2.94 -9.72
CA LEU A 15 -19.33 -3.43 -8.32
C LEU A 15 -17.96 -3.86 -7.81
N THR A 16 -17.20 -2.91 -7.25
CA THR A 16 -16.27 -3.20 -6.16
C THR A 16 -16.00 -1.87 -5.48
N GLU A 17 -16.67 -1.61 -4.36
CA GLU A 17 -16.13 -0.69 -3.37
C GLU A 17 -14.73 -1.21 -3.04
N VAL A 18 -13.69 -0.58 -3.60
CA VAL A 18 -12.30 -0.96 -3.33
C VAL A 18 -12.02 -0.49 -1.90
N SER A 19 -12.47 -1.28 -0.93
CA SER A 19 -12.28 -1.07 0.50
C SER A 19 -10.83 -1.35 0.92
N THR A 20 -9.98 -1.81 -0.01
CA THR A 20 -8.57 -2.08 0.25
C THR A 20 -7.72 -1.74 -0.96
N VAL A 21 -6.73 -0.88 -0.77
CA VAL A 21 -5.69 -0.55 -1.76
C VAL A 21 -4.41 -1.31 -1.40
N SER A 22 -3.69 -1.85 -2.38
CA SER A 22 -2.43 -2.54 -2.14
C SER A 22 -1.31 -2.05 -3.05
N ILE A 23 -0.09 -1.96 -2.50
CA ILE A 23 1.13 -1.68 -3.26
C ILE A 23 2.20 -2.75 -2.99
N PRO A 24 3.12 -3.01 -3.94
CA PRO A 24 4.31 -3.80 -3.67
C PRO A 24 5.21 -3.14 -2.61
N GLU A 25 5.82 -3.96 -1.75
CA GLU A 25 6.82 -3.49 -0.77
C GLU A 25 8.04 -2.84 -1.45
N ALA A 26 8.43 -3.37 -2.62
CA ALA A 26 9.57 -2.88 -3.38
C ALA A 26 9.41 -1.39 -3.78
N ASP A 27 8.21 -1.01 -4.23
CA ASP A 27 7.91 0.37 -4.61
C ASP A 27 8.02 1.32 -3.42
N PHE A 28 7.56 0.88 -2.24
CA PHE A 28 7.71 1.64 -1.01
C PHE A 28 9.18 1.80 -0.58
N ILE A 29 9.96 0.71 -0.66
CA ILE A 29 11.40 0.73 -0.35
C ILE A 29 12.15 1.68 -1.29
N GLU A 30 11.85 1.64 -2.60
CA GLU A 30 12.49 2.53 -3.58
C GLU A 30 12.25 4.01 -3.22
N LYS A 31 11.01 4.37 -2.83
CA LYS A 31 10.69 5.73 -2.37
C LYS A 31 11.38 6.08 -1.06
N ALA A 32 11.46 5.16 -0.12
CA ALA A 32 12.16 5.37 1.14
C ALA A 32 13.67 5.61 0.94
N GLN A 33 14.30 4.89 0.01
CA GLN A 33 15.71 5.06 -0.34
C GLN A 33 16.00 6.46 -0.92
N GLN A 34 15.09 7.00 -1.73
CA GLN A 34 15.19 8.39 -2.25
C GLN A 34 15.21 9.43 -1.12
N LEU A 35 14.61 9.11 0.02
CA LEU A 35 14.59 9.94 1.24
C LEU A 35 15.69 9.56 2.24
N ARG A 36 16.62 8.68 1.87
CA ARG A 36 17.69 8.13 2.74
C ARG A 36 17.15 7.43 4.00
N ILE A 37 16.00 6.78 3.89
CA ILE A 37 15.43 5.94 4.94
C ILE A 37 15.85 4.49 4.67
N GLU A 38 16.73 3.94 5.51
CA GLU A 38 17.31 2.61 5.28
C GLU A 38 16.51 1.47 5.92
N ASN A 39 15.82 1.72 7.04
CA ASN A 39 15.13 0.67 7.80
C ASN A 39 13.61 0.88 7.87
N VAL A 40 12.93 0.51 6.78
CA VAL A 40 11.45 0.57 6.70
C VAL A 40 10.74 -0.56 7.44
N LYS A 41 11.42 -1.67 7.77
CA LYS A 41 10.74 -2.82 8.38
C LYS A 41 10.22 -2.54 9.78
N SER A 42 10.93 -1.71 10.54
CA SER A 42 10.50 -1.25 11.86
C SER A 42 9.19 -0.44 11.80
N PHE A 43 8.92 0.21 10.67
CA PHE A 43 7.70 1.00 10.46
C PHE A 43 6.46 0.12 10.33
N TYR A 44 6.57 -1.09 9.75
CA TYR A 44 5.42 -2.00 9.57
C TYR A 44 4.82 -2.48 10.89
N SER A 45 5.62 -2.52 11.97
CA SER A 45 5.16 -2.86 13.32
C SER A 45 4.79 -1.63 14.17
N SER A 46 4.95 -0.42 13.64
CA SER A 46 4.69 0.81 14.40
C SER A 46 3.19 1.04 14.61
N GLU A 47 2.83 1.66 15.74
CA GLU A 47 1.45 2.07 15.99
C GLU A 47 0.94 3.03 14.93
N LEU A 48 1.79 3.95 14.45
CA LEU A 48 1.42 4.90 13.40
C LEU A 48 0.96 4.19 12.12
N PHE A 49 1.61 3.10 11.73
CA PHE A 49 1.22 2.30 10.57
C PHE A 49 -0.16 1.65 10.78
N ASN A 50 -0.36 1.02 11.93
CA ASN A 50 -1.60 0.32 12.26
C ASN A 50 -2.79 1.28 12.47
N SER A 51 -2.58 2.42 13.13
CA SER A 51 -3.61 3.43 13.41
C SER A 51 -4.12 4.14 12.14
N ASN A 52 -3.35 4.08 11.05
CA ASN A 52 -3.77 4.58 9.73
C ASN A 52 -4.30 3.47 8.82
N TYR A 53 -4.67 2.31 9.40
CA TYR A 53 -5.26 1.17 8.72
C TYR A 53 -4.36 0.55 7.65
N PHE A 54 -3.04 0.66 7.81
CA PHE A 54 -2.09 -0.07 6.99
C PHE A 54 -1.77 -1.45 7.59
N SER A 55 -1.46 -2.40 6.72
CA SER A 55 -1.02 -3.74 7.06
C SER A 55 0.06 -4.22 6.08
N TYR A 56 0.93 -5.13 6.50
CA TYR A 56 1.99 -5.70 5.66
C TYR A 56 1.85 -7.22 5.56
N ASP A 57 1.71 -7.73 4.34
CA ASP A 57 1.74 -9.16 4.04
C ASP A 57 3.16 -9.57 3.63
N ALA A 58 3.89 -10.18 4.56
CA ALA A 58 5.26 -10.65 4.33
C ALA A 58 5.36 -11.80 3.31
N LYS A 59 4.29 -12.59 3.13
CA LYS A 59 4.30 -13.70 2.15
C LYS A 59 4.21 -13.15 0.73
N ARG A 60 3.39 -12.12 0.54
CA ARG A 60 3.18 -11.46 -0.77
C ARG A 60 4.09 -10.27 -1.01
N LYS A 61 4.77 -9.78 0.04
CA LYS A 61 5.55 -8.53 0.05
C LYS A 61 4.69 -7.36 -0.43
N GLN A 62 3.53 -7.19 0.19
CA GLN A 62 2.59 -6.13 -0.13
C GLN A 62 2.22 -5.32 1.10
N ILE A 63 2.10 -4.01 0.92
CA ILE A 63 1.52 -3.10 1.90
C ILE A 63 0.08 -2.84 1.46
N MET A 64 -0.87 -3.06 2.36
CA MET A 64 -2.29 -2.83 2.11
C MET A 64 -2.83 -1.74 3.02
N GLN A 65 -3.74 -0.93 2.51
CA GLN A 65 -4.50 0.05 3.28
C GLN A 65 -5.98 -0.24 3.18
N THR A 66 -6.67 -0.30 4.32
CA THR A 66 -8.13 -0.39 4.34
C THR A 66 -8.72 1.01 4.34
N ILE A 67 -9.67 1.28 3.43
CA ILE A 67 -10.36 2.57 3.30
C ILE A 67 -11.82 2.35 3.69
N PHE A 68 -12.33 3.21 4.58
CA PHE A 68 -13.70 3.21 5.09
C PHE A 68 -14.45 4.46 4.65
#